data_AF-A0A971GL40-F1
#
_entry.id   AF-A0A971GL40-F1
#
_cell.length_a   1.000
_cell.length_b   1.000
_cell.length_c   1.000
_cell.angle_alpha   90.00
_cell.angle_beta   90.00
_cell.angle_gamma   90.00
#
_symmetry.space_group_name_H-M   'P 1'
#
loop_
_entity.id
_entity.type
_entity.pdbx_description
1 polymer ?
#
loop_
_entity_poly.entity_id
_entity_poly.type
_entity_poly.pdbx_seq_one_letter_code
_entity_poly.pdbx_strand_id
1 'polypeptide(L)'
;SRKEHYRPVWEHIVKNCGSGNTTFHFEIYPGLLDEDDLDFLSHVRPGLFQFEIGIQSVHRSTLEAVHRVMDRRSYDIIERLINMGNIHIHLDIIAGLPFEDYGGFAGSFNRVMGLKPHHFQPGILKVLPGTEMMERSAEYGLEWSPDPPYAVKSTRWLANHELEVIKRVASLVEALYNSGRFAETCWCLSAYYGSSFSFFEALALHDTCEQWGRDWNSYAALVISLVNTCCHGMLPLVMDCLRWDWCCKGRLHRYPSALKSVYMKEARRTGYNYLMSKSVRGIIAPDGVSFSKEELRRSIFFVPESREFSSRVMKGDLAIFLPDKRIIFFTAI
;
A
#
# COMPACT_ATOMS: atom_id res chain seq x y z
N SER A 1 17.34 22.23 10.12
CA SER A 1 17.31 23.06 8.89
C SER A 1 16.59 24.36 9.20
N ARG A 2 16.95 25.48 8.58
CA ARG A 2 16.22 26.76 8.74
C ARG A 2 15.22 26.93 7.60
N LYS A 3 14.03 27.43 7.92
CA LYS A 3 12.91 27.62 6.96
C LYS A 3 13.30 28.43 5.72
N GLU A 4 14.16 29.44 5.92
CA GLU A 4 14.74 30.28 4.87
C GLU A 4 15.50 29.50 3.78
N HIS A 5 15.95 28.28 4.06
CA HIS A 5 16.69 27.46 3.09
C HIS A 5 15.82 26.56 2.23
N TYR A 6 14.62 26.15 2.70
CA TYR A 6 13.76 25.22 1.95
C TYR A 6 12.50 25.86 1.38
N ARG A 7 11.87 26.81 2.08
CA ARG A 7 10.59 27.40 1.62
C ARG A 7 10.73 28.14 0.28
N PRO A 8 11.76 28.98 0.04
CA PRO A 8 11.91 29.65 -1.26
C PRO A 8 12.05 28.68 -2.44
N VAL A 9 12.65 27.51 -2.21
CA VAL A 9 12.76 26.45 -3.23
C VAL A 9 11.37 25.90 -3.57
N TRP A 10 10.57 25.56 -2.56
CA TRP A 10 9.20 25.08 -2.78
C TRP A 10 8.32 26.13 -3.46
N GLU A 11 8.38 27.39 -3.04
CA GLU A 11 7.64 28.50 -3.68
C GLU A 11 8.03 28.66 -5.15
N HIS A 12 9.32 28.58 -5.45
CA HIS A 12 9.81 28.63 -6.83
C HIS A 12 9.26 27.47 -7.66
N ILE A 13 9.25 26.26 -7.12
CA ILE A 13 8.72 25.08 -7.82
C ILE A 13 7.21 25.22 -8.04
N VAL A 14 6.43 25.60 -7.02
CA VAL A 14 4.98 25.78 -7.15
C VAL A 14 4.67 26.86 -8.20
N LYS A 15 5.40 27.99 -8.18
CA LYS A 15 5.21 29.09 -9.12
C LYS A 15 5.51 28.69 -10.58
N ASN A 16 6.56 27.91 -10.82
CA ASN A 16 7.04 27.63 -12.19
C ASN A 16 6.60 26.27 -12.74
N CYS A 17 6.24 25.31 -11.87
CA CYS A 17 5.88 23.93 -12.24
C CYS A 17 4.48 23.51 -11.75
N GLY A 18 3.74 24.43 -11.14
CA GLY A 18 2.41 24.19 -10.59
C GLY A 18 1.34 23.81 -11.60
N SER A 19 1.57 23.98 -12.91
CA SER A 19 0.65 23.55 -13.98
C SER A 19 1.19 22.42 -14.86
N GLY A 20 2.39 21.90 -14.56
CA GLY A 20 3.03 20.84 -15.35
C GLY A 20 2.70 19.42 -14.86
N ASN A 21 3.39 18.43 -15.44
CA ASN A 21 3.29 17.00 -15.07
C ASN A 21 4.52 16.47 -14.32
N THR A 22 5.42 17.35 -13.90
CA THR A 22 6.63 16.99 -13.15
C THR A 22 6.30 16.74 -11.69
N THR A 23 6.93 15.73 -11.09
CA THR A 23 6.89 15.43 -9.65
C THR A 23 8.29 15.65 -9.06
N PHE A 24 8.36 16.30 -7.89
CA PHE A 24 9.59 16.57 -7.15
C PHE A 24 9.61 15.73 -5.88
N HIS A 25 10.70 15.00 -5.68
CA HIS A 25 10.89 14.10 -4.56
C HIS A 25 11.77 14.79 -3.51
N PHE A 26 11.34 14.76 -2.26
CA PHE A 26 12.08 15.33 -1.14
C PHE A 26 12.18 14.32 -0.01
N GLU A 27 13.37 14.18 0.55
CA GLU A 27 13.53 13.63 1.89
C GLU A 27 13.32 14.75 2.92
N ILE A 28 12.41 14.54 3.87
CA ILE A 28 12.10 15.56 4.87
C ILE A 28 12.09 14.98 6.29
N TYR A 29 12.36 15.83 7.27
CA TYR A 29 12.06 15.54 8.66
C TYR A 29 10.82 16.36 9.08
N PRO A 30 9.69 15.72 9.42
CA PRO A 30 8.41 16.41 9.65
C PRO A 30 8.45 17.38 10.84
N GLY A 31 9.29 17.13 11.85
CA GLY A 31 9.43 18.02 13.01
C GLY A 31 10.04 19.39 12.68
N LEU A 32 10.55 19.60 11.46
CA LEU A 32 11.00 20.93 10.98
C LEU A 32 9.86 21.77 10.40
N LEU A 33 8.66 21.19 10.20
CA LEU A 33 7.52 21.89 9.62
C LEU A 33 6.70 22.62 10.69
N ASP A 34 6.34 23.86 10.40
CA ASP A 34 5.41 24.67 11.17
C ASP A 34 4.03 24.78 10.51
N GLU A 35 3.10 25.50 11.14
CA GLU A 35 1.73 25.63 10.62
C GLU A 35 1.67 26.34 9.26
N ASP A 36 2.52 27.34 9.03
CA ASP A 36 2.57 28.02 7.74
C ASP A 36 3.12 27.10 6.65
N ASP A 37 3.98 26.11 6.99
CA ASP A 37 4.38 25.03 6.08
C ASP A 37 3.20 24.17 5.67
N LEU A 38 2.39 23.77 6.65
CA LEU A 38 1.25 22.90 6.40
C LEU A 38 0.16 23.63 5.60
N ASP A 39 -0.07 24.91 5.88
CA ASP A 39 -0.98 25.74 5.10
C ASP A 39 -0.50 25.89 3.65
N PHE A 40 0.77 26.25 3.44
CA PHE A 40 1.36 26.32 2.10
C PHE A 40 1.22 25.00 1.34
N LEU A 41 1.56 23.88 2.00
CA LEU A 41 1.52 22.55 1.40
C LEU A 41 0.10 22.09 1.06
N SER A 42 -0.92 22.54 1.80
CA SER A 42 -2.32 22.20 1.51
C SER A 42 -2.81 22.77 0.16
N HIS A 43 -2.18 23.84 -0.33
CA HIS A 43 -2.51 24.48 -1.60
C HIS A 43 -1.69 23.96 -2.78
N VAL A 44 -0.72 23.07 -2.53
CA VAL A 44 0.10 22.45 -3.59
C VAL A 44 -0.77 21.54 -4.45
N ARG A 45 -0.62 21.61 -5.78
CA ARG A 45 -1.40 20.73 -6.66
C ARG A 45 -1.10 19.25 -6.37
N PRO A 46 -2.10 18.36 -6.50
CA PRO A 46 -1.88 16.93 -6.41
C PRO A 46 -0.75 16.44 -7.33
N GLY A 47 0.13 15.61 -6.78
CA GLY A 47 1.23 14.97 -7.51
C GLY A 47 2.42 15.86 -7.88
N LEU A 48 2.46 17.13 -7.45
CA LEU A 48 3.67 17.95 -7.62
C LEU A 48 4.78 17.49 -6.66
N PHE A 49 4.45 17.18 -5.41
CA PHE A 49 5.40 16.79 -4.38
C PHE A 49 5.21 15.34 -3.93
N GLN A 50 6.35 14.68 -3.72
CA GLN A 50 6.47 13.41 -3.03
C GLN A 50 7.45 13.58 -1.87
N PHE A 51 7.02 13.20 -0.66
CA PHE A 51 7.84 13.27 0.54
C PHE A 51 8.21 11.88 1.03
N GLU A 52 9.50 11.67 1.24
CA GLU A 52 10.09 10.52 1.92
C GLU A 52 10.45 10.91 3.35
N ILE A 53 9.92 10.14 4.29
CA ILE A 53 10.07 10.39 5.72
C ILE A 53 10.56 9.11 6.37
N GLY A 54 11.84 9.12 6.73
CA GLY A 54 12.45 8.03 7.45
C GLY A 54 12.04 8.04 8.93
N ILE A 55 11.03 7.24 9.28
CA ILE A 55 10.59 6.99 10.67
C ILE A 55 11.63 6.16 11.43
N GLN A 56 12.32 5.26 10.73
CA GLN A 56 13.33 4.34 11.24
C GLN A 56 12.74 3.26 12.16
N SER A 57 12.17 3.65 13.29
CA SER A 57 11.53 2.79 14.29
C SER A 57 10.49 3.59 15.06
N VAL A 58 9.60 2.93 15.80
CA VAL A 58 8.71 3.60 16.77
C VAL A 58 9.17 3.40 18.22
N HIS A 59 10.27 2.67 18.42
CA HIS A 59 10.85 2.39 19.74
C HIS A 59 11.82 3.47 20.15
N ARG A 60 11.59 4.04 21.33
CA ARG A 60 12.37 5.17 21.82
C ARG A 60 13.85 4.83 21.99
N SER A 61 14.18 3.68 22.58
CA SER A 61 15.57 3.23 22.77
C SER A 61 16.32 3.08 21.44
N THR A 62 15.65 2.53 20.44
CA THR A 62 16.19 2.39 19.08
C THR A 62 16.45 3.77 18.46
N LEU A 63 15.47 4.67 18.50
CA LEU A 63 15.60 6.02 17.95
C LEU A 63 16.67 6.86 18.68
N GLU A 64 16.81 6.72 19.99
CA GLU A 64 17.86 7.36 20.78
C GLU A 64 19.25 6.86 20.35
N ALA A 65 19.40 5.54 20.16
CA ALA A 65 20.65 4.92 19.75
C ALA A 65 21.12 5.33 18.35
N VAL A 66 20.21 5.75 17.47
CA VAL A 66 20.55 6.25 16.12
C VAL A 66 20.40 7.76 15.97
N HIS A 67 20.24 8.50 17.08
CA HIS A 67 20.10 9.96 17.11
C HIS A 67 18.95 10.50 16.23
N ARG A 68 17.83 9.76 16.16
CA ARG A 68 16.64 10.07 15.33
C ARG A 68 15.35 10.12 16.14
N VAL A 69 15.40 10.57 17.39
CA VAL A 69 14.20 10.70 18.22
C VAL A 69 13.13 11.53 17.50
N MET A 70 11.96 10.91 17.30
CA MET A 70 10.77 11.56 16.79
C MET A 70 9.78 11.77 17.94
N ASP A 71 9.23 12.98 18.01
CA ASP A 71 8.22 13.34 19.00
C ASP A 71 6.79 13.10 18.48
N ARG A 72 5.81 13.25 19.38
CA ARG A 72 4.39 13.09 19.02
C ARG A 72 3.96 14.06 17.91
N ARG A 73 4.44 15.30 17.97
CA ARG A 73 4.16 16.35 16.97
C ARG A 73 4.55 15.90 15.56
N SER A 74 5.70 15.24 15.41
CA SER A 74 6.16 14.73 14.12
C SER A 74 5.20 13.70 13.51
N TYR A 75 4.63 12.80 14.32
CA TYR A 75 3.60 11.86 13.86
C TYR A 75 2.29 12.56 13.49
N ASP A 76 1.86 13.54 14.28
CA ASP A 76 0.65 14.31 13.97
C ASP A 76 0.79 15.10 12.65
N ILE A 77 2.00 15.60 12.35
CA ILE A 77 2.34 16.23 11.07
C ILE A 77 2.24 15.23 9.91
N ILE A 78 2.77 14.01 10.08
CA ILE A 78 2.67 12.96 9.06
C ILE A 78 1.20 12.62 8.77
N GLU A 79 0.38 12.43 9.81
CA GLU A 79 -1.05 12.18 9.66
C GLU A 79 -1.76 13.32 8.90
N ARG A 80 -1.43 14.58 9.22
CA ARG A 80 -1.95 15.75 8.49
C ARG A 80 -1.53 15.74 7.02
N LEU A 81 -0.26 15.48 6.72
CA LEU A 81 0.25 15.42 5.34
C LEU A 81 -0.44 14.32 4.52
N ILE A 82 -0.69 13.14 5.12
CA ILE A 82 -1.43 12.05 4.46
C ILE A 82 -2.88 12.48 4.21
N ASN A 83 -3.53 13.08 5.21
CA ASN A 83 -4.94 13.50 5.12
C ASN A 83 -5.18 14.67 4.15
N MET A 84 -4.17 15.48 3.82
CA MET A 84 -4.29 16.50 2.78
C MET A 84 -4.56 15.90 1.39
N GLY A 85 -4.12 14.66 1.13
CA GLY A 85 -4.45 13.89 -0.08
C GLY A 85 -3.84 14.40 -1.39
N ASN A 86 -3.04 15.47 -1.36
CA ASN A 86 -2.38 16.07 -2.52
C ASN A 86 -0.88 15.72 -2.64
N ILE A 87 -0.24 15.31 -1.55
CA ILE A 87 1.18 14.96 -1.51
C ILE A 87 1.33 13.45 -1.41
N HIS A 88 2.20 12.87 -2.24
CA HIS A 88 2.55 11.45 -2.12
C HIS A 88 3.47 11.26 -0.91
N ILE A 89 3.13 10.35 0.00
CA ILE A 89 3.85 10.15 1.26
C ILE A 89 4.46 8.75 1.26
N HIS A 90 5.79 8.73 1.33
CA HIS A 90 6.64 7.57 1.46
C HIS A 90 7.19 7.52 2.89
N LEU A 91 6.93 6.43 3.62
CA LEU A 91 7.44 6.22 4.98
C LEU A 91 8.42 5.05 5.03
N ASP A 92 9.53 5.22 5.75
CA ASP A 92 10.57 4.20 5.87
C ASP A 92 10.77 3.76 7.32
N ILE A 93 10.95 2.46 7.52
CA ILE A 93 11.49 1.87 8.76
C ILE A 93 12.70 1.00 8.44
N ILE A 94 13.57 0.74 9.40
CA ILE A 94 14.79 -0.04 9.20
C ILE A 94 14.85 -1.17 10.21
N ALA A 95 14.88 -2.41 9.72
CA ALA A 95 15.14 -3.58 10.55
C ALA A 95 16.63 -3.74 10.86
N GLY A 96 16.93 -4.26 12.05
CA GLY A 96 18.30 -4.52 12.51
C GLY A 96 18.97 -3.29 13.14
N LEU A 97 18.20 -2.26 13.50
CA LEU A 97 18.71 -1.17 14.32
C LEU A 97 19.00 -1.65 15.76
N PRO A 98 19.86 -0.94 16.51
CA PRO A 98 20.12 -1.28 17.90
C PRO A 98 18.85 -1.30 18.75
N PHE A 99 18.77 -2.24 19.69
CA PHE A 99 17.63 -2.43 20.60
C PHE A 99 16.30 -2.81 19.95
N GLU A 100 16.30 -3.16 18.66
CA GLU A 100 15.09 -3.58 17.95
C GLU A 100 15.12 -5.09 17.70
N ASP A 101 14.33 -5.82 18.47
CA ASP A 101 14.07 -7.24 18.25
C ASP A 101 12.92 -7.45 17.24
N TYR A 102 12.63 -8.71 16.92
CA TYR A 102 11.62 -9.05 15.92
C TYR A 102 10.22 -8.52 16.26
N GLY A 103 9.80 -8.65 17.53
CA GLY A 103 8.53 -8.14 18.01
C GLY A 103 8.47 -6.61 18.00
N GLY A 104 9.58 -5.96 18.32
CA GLY A 104 9.77 -4.53 18.21
C GLY A 104 9.57 -4.07 16.76
N PHE A 105 10.28 -4.68 15.81
CA PHE A 105 10.12 -4.37 14.39
C PHE A 105 8.66 -4.56 13.92
N ALA A 106 8.01 -5.66 14.32
CA ALA A 106 6.59 -5.90 14.01
C ALA A 106 5.68 -4.78 14.54
N GLY A 107 5.96 -4.27 15.75
CA GLY A 107 5.27 -3.11 16.31
C GLY A 107 5.50 -1.82 15.51
N SER A 108 6.73 -1.55 15.11
CA SER A 108 7.09 -0.42 14.22
C SER A 108 6.35 -0.53 12.88
N PHE A 109 6.38 -1.70 12.26
CA PHE A 109 5.70 -2.00 11.01
C PHE A 109 4.21 -1.70 11.10
N ASN A 110 3.52 -2.29 12.09
CA ASN A 110 2.07 -2.13 12.23
C ASN A 110 1.67 -0.69 12.49
N ARG A 111 2.45 0.04 13.31
CA ARG A 111 2.16 1.45 13.60
C ARG A 111 2.33 2.34 12.37
N VAL A 112 3.40 2.16 11.60
CA VAL A 112 3.66 2.96 10.40
C VAL A 112 2.69 2.59 9.27
N MET A 113 2.43 1.31 9.06
CA MET A 113 1.42 0.84 8.10
C MET A 113 0.02 1.35 8.45
N GLY A 114 -0.30 1.49 9.75
CA GLY A 114 -1.55 2.05 10.24
C GLY A 114 -1.78 3.52 9.87
N LEU A 115 -0.71 4.27 9.57
CA LEU A 115 -0.81 5.63 9.01
C LEU A 115 -1.29 5.62 7.55
N LYS A 116 -1.29 4.46 6.88
CA LYS A 116 -1.70 4.25 5.49
C LYS A 116 -0.93 5.14 4.51
N PRO A 117 0.41 5.10 4.51
CA PRO A 117 1.21 5.91 3.58
C PRO A 117 1.00 5.46 2.14
N HIS A 118 1.24 6.34 1.17
CA HIS A 118 1.12 6.00 -0.24
C HIS A 118 2.19 4.98 -0.70
N HIS A 119 3.35 5.00 -0.04
CA HIS A 119 4.42 4.03 -0.21
C HIS A 119 5.01 3.70 1.17
N PHE A 120 5.28 2.42 1.43
CA PHE A 120 5.88 1.96 2.67
C PHE A 120 7.11 1.10 2.39
N GLN A 121 8.24 1.45 3.01
CA GLN A 121 9.53 0.80 2.78
C GLN A 121 10.11 0.26 4.09
N PRO A 122 9.93 -1.04 4.35
CA PRO A 122 10.70 -1.73 5.37
C PRO A 122 12.09 -2.06 4.82
N GLY A 123 13.10 -1.29 5.22
CA GLY A 123 14.50 -1.48 4.86
C GLY A 123 15.26 -2.41 5.81
N ILE A 124 16.42 -2.89 5.38
CA ILE A 124 17.38 -3.61 6.23
C ILE A 124 18.56 -2.69 6.50
N LEU A 125 19.04 -2.63 7.75
CA LEU A 125 20.20 -1.83 8.13
C LEU A 125 21.40 -2.17 7.24
N LYS A 126 22.08 -1.13 6.76
CA LYS A 126 23.34 -1.20 6.03
C LYS A 126 24.45 -0.62 6.89
N VAL A 127 25.51 -1.38 7.11
CA VAL A 127 26.67 -0.93 7.89
C VAL A 127 27.68 -0.28 6.94
N LEU A 128 27.52 1.03 6.73
CA LEU A 128 28.35 1.77 5.77
C LEU A 128 29.75 2.06 6.36
N PRO A 129 30.82 1.97 5.55
CA PRO A 129 32.17 2.30 5.99
C PRO A 129 32.29 3.71 6.59
N GLY A 130 32.95 3.84 7.73
CA GLY A 130 33.19 5.13 8.40
C GLY A 130 31.99 5.71 9.14
N THR A 131 30.95 4.92 9.41
CA THR A 131 29.81 5.32 10.24
C THR A 131 29.95 4.82 11.67
N GLU A 132 29.29 5.49 12.62
CA GLU A 132 29.20 5.02 14.02
C GLU A 132 28.69 3.57 14.10
N MET A 133 27.78 3.17 13.21
CA MET A 133 27.28 1.79 13.16
C MET A 133 28.40 0.78 12.89
N MET A 134 29.37 1.13 12.04
CA MET A 134 30.55 0.31 11.80
C MET A 134 31.48 0.29 13.02
N GLU A 135 31.69 1.43 13.66
CA GLU A 135 32.55 1.54 14.85
C GLU A 135 32.01 0.73 16.04
N ARG A 136 30.68 0.73 16.22
CA ARG A 136 29.97 0.05 17.31
C ARG A 136 29.51 -1.36 16.97
N SER A 137 29.97 -1.88 15.84
CA SER A 137 29.54 -3.18 15.33
C SER A 137 29.77 -4.35 16.30
N ALA A 138 30.91 -4.37 17.00
CA ALA A 138 31.19 -5.40 18.01
C ALA A 138 30.27 -5.26 19.23
N GLU A 139 29.99 -4.03 19.66
CA GLU A 139 29.06 -3.75 20.77
C GLU A 139 27.65 -4.25 20.45
N TYR A 140 27.17 -3.96 19.24
CA TYR A 140 25.84 -4.33 18.77
C TYR A 140 25.73 -5.75 18.22
N GLY A 141 26.83 -6.51 18.20
CA GLY A 141 26.88 -7.87 17.68
C GLY A 141 26.43 -7.94 16.23
N LEU A 142 26.85 -6.97 15.40
CA LEU A 142 26.46 -6.92 14.00
C LEU A 142 27.28 -7.95 13.21
N GLU A 143 26.60 -8.78 12.43
CA GLU A 143 27.20 -9.52 11.33
C GLU A 143 26.65 -8.92 10.05
N TRP A 144 27.49 -8.48 9.11
CA TRP A 144 27.03 -7.85 7.86
C TRP A 144 27.87 -8.27 6.66
N SER A 145 27.36 -7.96 5.47
CA SER A 145 28.07 -8.19 4.21
C SER A 145 29.22 -7.17 4.05
N PRO A 146 30.48 -7.58 3.81
CA PRO A 146 31.54 -6.65 3.47
C PRO A 146 31.38 -6.06 2.05
N ASP A 147 30.56 -6.69 1.21
CA ASP A 147 30.25 -6.20 -0.13
C ASP A 147 28.98 -5.33 -0.14
N PRO A 148 28.89 -4.31 -1.01
CA PRO A 148 27.68 -3.56 -1.25
C PRO A 148 26.47 -4.49 -1.50
N PRO A 149 25.31 -4.25 -0.88
CA PRO A 149 24.90 -3.02 -0.20
C PRO A 149 25.22 -2.96 1.31
N TYR A 150 26.15 -3.78 1.83
CA TYR A 150 26.56 -3.80 3.24
C TYR A 150 25.43 -4.15 4.23
N ALA A 151 24.45 -4.92 3.79
CA ALA A 151 23.29 -5.27 4.61
C ALA A 151 23.69 -6.14 5.81
N VAL A 152 23.06 -5.89 6.96
CA VAL A 152 23.17 -6.78 8.12
C VAL A 152 22.56 -8.15 7.83
N LYS A 153 23.21 -9.17 8.38
CA LYS A 153 22.79 -10.58 8.38
C LYS A 153 22.25 -10.98 9.73
N SER A 154 22.74 -10.42 10.82
CA SER A 154 22.22 -10.61 12.18
C SER A 154 22.68 -9.46 13.08
N THR A 155 22.00 -9.29 14.22
CA THR A 155 22.39 -8.37 15.29
C THR A 155 22.23 -9.08 16.64
N ARG A 156 22.64 -8.42 17.73
CA ARG A 156 22.36 -8.89 19.09
C ARG A 156 20.87 -9.15 19.38
N TRP A 157 19.96 -8.44 18.72
CA TRP A 157 18.51 -8.49 18.99
C TRP A 157 17.71 -9.25 17.93
N LEU A 158 18.30 -9.48 16.75
CA LEU A 158 17.59 -9.96 15.58
C LEU A 158 18.42 -11.02 14.87
N ALA A 159 17.93 -12.25 14.84
CA ALA A 159 18.61 -13.38 14.26
C ALA A 159 18.56 -13.35 12.72
N ASN A 160 19.45 -14.12 12.08
CA ASN A 160 19.50 -14.15 10.62
C ASN A 160 18.20 -14.65 9.97
N HIS A 161 17.60 -15.72 10.50
CA HIS A 161 16.36 -16.26 9.95
C HIS A 161 15.18 -15.27 10.05
N GLU A 162 15.13 -14.47 11.11
CA GLU A 162 14.15 -13.39 11.29
C GLU A 162 14.34 -12.27 10.26
N LEU A 163 15.59 -11.86 10.02
CA LEU A 163 15.92 -10.89 8.97
C LEU A 163 15.53 -11.37 7.57
N GLU A 164 15.72 -12.66 7.27
CA GLU A 164 15.27 -13.23 5.98
C GLU A 164 13.74 -13.20 5.84
N VAL A 165 12.99 -13.43 6.92
CA VAL A 165 11.52 -13.24 6.91
C VAL A 165 11.17 -11.78 6.64
N ILE A 166 11.82 -10.83 7.32
CA ILE A 166 11.57 -9.39 7.12
C ILE A 166 11.89 -8.95 5.68
N LYS A 167 12.96 -9.47 5.07
CA LYS A 167 13.27 -9.19 3.66
C LYS A 167 12.18 -9.66 2.70
N ARG A 168 11.64 -10.86 2.94
CA ARG A 168 10.50 -11.38 2.17
C ARG A 168 9.25 -10.53 2.41
N VAL A 169 8.96 -10.15 3.66
CA VAL A 169 7.87 -9.21 3.99
C VAL A 169 8.03 -7.90 3.23
N ALA A 170 9.21 -7.27 3.22
CA ALA A 170 9.46 -6.04 2.49
C ALA A 170 9.17 -6.18 0.98
N SER A 171 9.59 -7.31 0.38
CA SER A 171 9.32 -7.62 -1.03
C SER A 171 7.84 -7.82 -1.33
N LEU A 172 7.09 -8.42 -0.40
CA LEU A 172 5.64 -8.62 -0.52
C LEU A 172 4.87 -7.31 -0.31
N VAL A 173 5.33 -6.42 0.58
CA VAL A 173 4.79 -5.06 0.72
C VAL A 173 4.93 -4.29 -0.59
N GLU A 174 6.11 -4.35 -1.22
CA GLU A 174 6.33 -3.72 -2.53
C GLU A 174 5.36 -4.25 -3.59
N ALA A 175 5.23 -5.58 -3.67
CA ALA A 175 4.39 -6.23 -4.66
C ALA A 175 2.88 -6.01 -4.46
N LEU A 176 2.41 -6.08 -3.23
CA LEU A 176 0.97 -6.11 -2.91
C LEU A 176 0.45 -4.73 -2.51
N TYR A 177 1.12 -4.08 -1.56
CA TYR A 177 0.69 -2.80 -1.01
C TYR A 177 1.12 -1.63 -1.89
N ASN A 178 2.41 -1.45 -2.13
CA ASN A 178 2.94 -0.28 -2.87
C ASN A 178 2.47 -0.27 -4.32
N SER A 179 2.21 -1.44 -4.93
CA SER A 179 1.62 -1.50 -6.27
C SER A 179 0.20 -0.92 -6.35
N GLY A 180 -0.49 -0.82 -5.20
CA GLY A 180 -1.88 -0.39 -5.08
C GLY A 180 -2.90 -1.34 -5.73
N ARG A 181 -2.46 -2.53 -6.19
CA ARG A 181 -3.29 -3.48 -6.96
C ARG A 181 -4.01 -4.52 -6.10
N PHE A 182 -3.76 -4.53 -4.79
CA PHE A 182 -4.31 -5.51 -3.85
C PHE A 182 -4.82 -4.82 -2.56
N ALA A 183 -5.30 -3.58 -2.66
CA ALA A 183 -5.64 -2.77 -1.50
C ALA A 183 -6.71 -3.42 -0.62
N GLU A 184 -7.77 -3.92 -1.25
CA GLU A 184 -8.89 -4.56 -0.55
C GLU A 184 -8.47 -5.91 0.04
N THR A 185 -7.70 -6.68 -0.72
CA THR A 185 -7.12 -7.96 -0.30
C THR A 185 -6.19 -7.80 0.92
N CYS A 186 -5.28 -6.81 0.88
CA CYS A 186 -4.36 -6.55 1.98
C CYS A 186 -5.10 -6.11 3.25
N TRP A 187 -6.12 -5.26 3.11
CA TRP A 187 -6.94 -4.83 4.25
C TRP A 187 -7.70 -6.01 4.88
N CYS A 188 -8.37 -6.81 4.05
CA CYS A 188 -9.11 -7.99 4.50
C CYS A 188 -8.23 -8.99 5.25
N LEU A 189 -7.06 -9.32 4.70
CA LEU A 189 -6.16 -10.30 5.32
C LEU A 189 -5.44 -9.72 6.54
N SER A 190 -5.08 -8.44 6.54
CA SER A 190 -4.54 -7.77 7.75
C SER A 190 -5.56 -7.84 8.91
N ALA A 191 -6.85 -7.66 8.62
CA ALA A 191 -7.90 -7.79 9.62
C ALA A 191 -8.04 -9.23 10.13
N TYR A 192 -8.01 -10.23 9.23
CA TYR A 192 -8.07 -11.65 9.59
C TYR A 192 -6.92 -12.09 10.50
N TYR A 193 -5.69 -11.68 10.18
CA TYR A 193 -4.49 -11.99 10.98
C TYR A 193 -4.31 -11.08 12.20
N GLY A 194 -5.19 -10.09 12.40
CA GLY A 194 -5.15 -9.14 13.51
C GLY A 194 -4.11 -8.02 13.37
N SER A 195 -3.17 -8.12 12.42
CA SER A 195 -2.24 -7.04 12.08
C SER A 195 -1.69 -7.18 10.65
N SER A 196 -1.21 -6.08 10.08
CA SER A 196 -0.59 -6.11 8.74
C SER A 196 0.71 -6.91 8.73
N PHE A 197 1.56 -6.75 9.75
CA PHE A 197 2.80 -7.53 9.84
C PHE A 197 2.50 -9.04 9.88
N SER A 198 1.56 -9.47 10.72
CA SER A 198 1.18 -10.89 10.82
C SER A 198 0.65 -11.46 9.50
N PHE A 199 -0.09 -10.68 8.72
CA PHE A 199 -0.50 -11.09 7.37
C PHE A 199 0.71 -11.26 6.43
N PHE A 200 1.56 -10.24 6.32
CA PHE A 200 2.71 -10.32 5.42
C PHE A 200 3.72 -11.38 5.85
N GLU A 201 3.89 -11.59 7.16
CA GLU A 201 4.69 -12.65 7.75
C GLU A 201 4.13 -14.03 7.37
N ALA A 202 2.83 -14.25 7.55
CA ALA A 202 2.20 -15.52 7.16
C ALA A 202 2.40 -15.82 5.67
N LEU A 203 2.30 -14.79 4.82
CA LEU A 203 2.56 -14.92 3.38
C LEU A 203 4.04 -15.23 3.07
N ALA A 204 4.96 -14.56 3.77
CA ALA A 204 6.41 -14.75 3.65
C ALA A 204 6.91 -16.12 4.15
N LEU A 205 6.15 -16.76 5.05
CA LEU A 205 6.42 -18.10 5.56
C LEU A 205 5.74 -19.19 4.73
N HIS A 206 4.60 -18.88 4.10
CA HIS A 206 3.85 -19.83 3.26
C HIS A 206 4.58 -20.19 1.97
N ASP A 207 5.23 -19.21 1.34
CA ASP A 207 6.08 -19.44 0.18
C ASP A 207 7.41 -18.72 0.36
N THR A 208 8.49 -19.49 0.47
CA THR A 208 9.85 -18.96 0.65
C THR A 208 10.55 -18.68 -0.68
N CYS A 209 9.88 -18.91 -1.81
CA CYS A 209 10.43 -18.60 -3.13
C CYS A 209 10.63 -17.09 -3.28
N GLU A 210 11.88 -16.64 -3.33
CA GLU A 210 12.23 -15.22 -3.49
C GLU A 210 11.97 -14.67 -4.91
N GLN A 211 11.45 -15.51 -5.81
CA GLN A 211 11.17 -15.19 -7.21
C GLN A 211 9.69 -15.40 -7.54
N TRP A 212 8.80 -14.74 -6.78
CA TRP A 212 7.42 -14.64 -7.22
C TRP A 212 7.35 -13.94 -8.59
N GLY A 213 6.54 -14.47 -9.50
CA GLY A 213 6.33 -13.82 -10.79
C GLY A 213 5.92 -12.36 -10.57
N ARG A 214 6.46 -11.44 -11.38
CA ARG A 214 6.26 -9.99 -11.19
C ARG A 214 4.93 -9.47 -11.73
N ASP A 215 4.01 -10.38 -12.05
CA ASP A 215 2.68 -10.06 -12.57
C ASP A 215 1.58 -10.33 -11.54
N TRP A 216 0.41 -9.73 -11.80
CA TRP A 216 -0.71 -9.78 -10.88
C TRP A 216 -1.18 -11.22 -10.59
N ASN A 217 -1.13 -12.13 -11.58
CA ASN A 217 -1.66 -13.48 -11.39
C ASN A 217 -0.78 -14.31 -10.44
N SER A 218 0.53 -14.13 -10.48
CA SER A 218 1.45 -14.82 -9.56
C SER A 218 1.17 -14.46 -8.11
N TYR A 219 1.03 -13.16 -7.81
CA TYR A 219 0.71 -12.72 -6.45
C TYR A 219 -0.71 -13.10 -6.01
N ALA A 220 -1.69 -13.06 -6.93
CA ALA A 220 -3.03 -13.54 -6.63
C ALA A 220 -3.04 -15.06 -6.33
N ALA A 221 -2.28 -15.86 -7.09
CA ALA A 221 -2.15 -17.29 -6.85
C ALA A 221 -1.49 -17.58 -5.50
N LEU A 222 -0.47 -16.81 -5.13
CA LEU A 222 0.17 -16.89 -3.81
C LEU A 222 -0.84 -16.63 -2.68
N VAL A 223 -1.62 -15.54 -2.78
CA VAL A 223 -2.66 -15.22 -1.80
C VAL A 223 -3.73 -16.30 -1.73
N ILE A 224 -4.21 -16.80 -2.88
CA ILE A 224 -5.21 -17.89 -2.93
C ILE A 224 -4.65 -19.16 -2.29
N SER A 225 -3.37 -19.47 -2.52
CA SER A 225 -2.69 -20.62 -1.92
C SER A 225 -2.65 -20.50 -0.39
N LEU A 226 -2.20 -19.36 0.14
CA LEU A 226 -2.19 -19.08 1.58
C LEU A 226 -3.59 -19.26 2.18
N VAL A 227 -4.60 -18.70 1.54
CA VAL A 227 -5.97 -18.71 2.08
C VAL A 227 -6.57 -20.11 2.09
N ASN A 228 -6.31 -20.92 1.06
CA ASN A 228 -6.76 -22.31 1.03
C ASN A 228 -6.10 -23.16 2.13
N THR A 229 -4.83 -22.88 2.44
CA THR A 229 -4.06 -23.68 3.41
C THR A 229 -4.27 -23.22 4.86
N CYS A 230 -4.35 -21.90 5.08
CA CYS A 230 -4.24 -21.31 6.41
C CYS A 230 -5.48 -20.54 6.87
N CYS A 231 -6.40 -20.17 5.97
CA CYS A 231 -7.53 -19.28 6.29
C CYS A 231 -8.88 -19.95 6.04
N HIS A 232 -9.23 -20.93 6.86
CA HIS A 232 -10.48 -21.70 6.71
C HIS A 232 -11.72 -20.80 6.64
N GLY A 233 -12.54 -20.97 5.60
CA GLY A 233 -13.78 -20.22 5.40
C GLY A 233 -13.60 -18.82 4.79
N MET A 234 -12.38 -18.30 4.66
CA MET A 234 -12.12 -16.96 4.12
C MET A 234 -12.10 -16.91 2.59
N LEU A 235 -12.01 -18.06 1.91
CA LEU A 235 -11.84 -18.10 0.46
C LEU A 235 -12.89 -17.29 -0.31
N PRO A 236 -14.22 -17.40 -0.05
CA PRO A 236 -15.20 -16.60 -0.79
C PRO A 236 -14.98 -15.09 -0.63
N LEU A 237 -14.69 -14.64 0.58
CA LEU A 237 -14.43 -13.23 0.89
C LEU A 237 -13.16 -12.72 0.21
N VAL A 238 -12.06 -13.47 0.30
CA VAL A 238 -10.79 -13.06 -0.32
C VAL A 238 -10.89 -13.09 -1.84
N MET A 239 -11.63 -14.04 -2.42
CA MET A 239 -11.88 -14.07 -3.86
C MET A 239 -12.66 -12.85 -4.32
N ASP A 240 -13.63 -12.37 -3.55
CA ASP A 240 -14.31 -11.10 -3.83
C ASP A 240 -13.37 -9.89 -3.72
N CYS A 241 -12.49 -9.86 -2.72
CA CYS A 241 -11.46 -8.82 -2.58
C CYS A 241 -10.53 -8.78 -3.79
N LEU A 242 -10.01 -9.93 -4.22
CA LEU A 242 -9.14 -10.04 -5.40
C LEU A 242 -9.85 -9.62 -6.70
N ARG A 243 -11.12 -10.00 -6.87
CA ARG A 243 -11.94 -9.58 -8.01
C ARG A 243 -12.19 -8.07 -7.99
N TRP A 244 -12.48 -7.50 -6.82
CA TRP A 244 -12.69 -6.07 -6.65
C TRP A 244 -11.42 -5.27 -6.97
N ASP A 245 -10.30 -5.68 -6.41
CA ASP A 245 -8.98 -5.13 -6.69
C ASP A 245 -8.65 -5.16 -8.19
N TRP A 246 -8.92 -6.31 -8.85
CA TRP A 246 -8.78 -6.44 -10.29
C TRP A 246 -9.69 -5.48 -11.06
N CYS A 247 -10.95 -5.31 -10.67
CA CYS A 247 -11.87 -4.39 -11.33
C CYS A 247 -11.38 -2.94 -11.22
N CYS A 248 -10.95 -2.54 -10.02
CA CYS A 248 -10.45 -1.20 -9.73
C CYS A 248 -9.15 -0.87 -10.49
N LYS A 249 -8.19 -1.80 -10.56
CA LYS A 249 -6.80 -1.50 -11.01
C LYS A 249 -6.32 -2.30 -12.20
N GLY A 250 -6.99 -3.39 -12.56
CA GLY A 250 -6.65 -4.24 -13.69
C GLY A 250 -6.74 -3.50 -15.02
N ARG A 251 -5.83 -3.82 -15.95
CA ARG A 251 -5.76 -3.17 -17.27
C ARG A 251 -6.70 -3.77 -18.31
N LEU A 252 -7.16 -5.00 -18.08
CA LEU A 252 -8.02 -5.73 -19.02
C LEU A 252 -9.48 -5.66 -18.59
N HIS A 253 -10.37 -5.64 -19.58
CA HIS A 253 -11.83 -5.59 -19.42
C HIS A 253 -12.45 -6.99 -19.17
N ARG A 254 -11.67 -7.93 -18.64
CA ARG A 254 -12.07 -9.32 -18.37
C ARG A 254 -11.32 -9.87 -17.17
N TYR A 255 -11.96 -10.78 -16.44
CA TYR A 255 -11.32 -11.47 -15.33
C TYR A 255 -10.24 -12.46 -15.81
N PRO A 256 -9.11 -12.56 -15.11
CA PRO A 256 -8.18 -13.68 -15.24
C PRO A 256 -8.88 -15.00 -14.98
N SER A 257 -8.36 -16.11 -15.52
CA SER A 257 -8.94 -17.45 -15.34
C SER A 257 -9.17 -17.79 -13.87
N ALA A 258 -8.20 -17.48 -13.00
CA ALA A 258 -8.27 -17.73 -11.56
C ALA A 258 -9.42 -17.01 -10.85
N LEU A 259 -9.90 -15.87 -11.38
CA LEU A 259 -10.94 -15.07 -10.73
C LEU A 259 -12.35 -15.27 -11.32
N LYS A 260 -12.48 -16.09 -12.37
CA LYS A 260 -13.77 -16.30 -13.04
C LYS A 260 -14.80 -16.87 -12.09
N SER A 261 -16.04 -16.43 -12.28
CA SER A 261 -17.21 -16.88 -11.52
C SER A 261 -18.43 -16.98 -12.42
N VAL A 262 -19.28 -17.97 -12.15
CA VAL A 262 -20.56 -18.16 -12.86
C VAL A 262 -21.51 -16.99 -12.58
N TYR A 263 -21.53 -16.48 -11.34
CA TYR A 263 -22.36 -15.34 -10.94
C TYR A 263 -22.04 -14.08 -11.76
N MET A 264 -20.76 -13.82 -12.03
CA MET A 264 -20.34 -12.67 -12.86
C MET A 264 -20.81 -12.77 -14.31
N LYS A 265 -20.80 -13.99 -14.87
CA LYS A 265 -21.28 -14.24 -16.23
C LYS A 265 -22.78 -13.99 -16.34
N GLU A 266 -23.53 -14.46 -15.35
CA GLU A 266 -24.98 -14.24 -15.27
C GLU A 266 -25.31 -12.76 -15.03
N ALA A 267 -24.64 -12.12 -14.08
CA ALA A 267 -24.75 -10.70 -13.79
C ALA A 267 -24.54 -9.83 -15.02
N ARG A 268 -23.49 -10.12 -15.80
CA ARG A 268 -23.23 -9.44 -17.07
C ARG A 268 -24.39 -9.62 -18.04
N ARG A 269 -24.90 -10.84 -18.22
CA ARG A 269 -26.02 -11.11 -19.14
C ARG A 269 -27.26 -10.32 -18.73
N THR A 270 -27.66 -10.39 -17.47
CA THR A 270 -28.88 -9.76 -16.96
C THR A 270 -28.76 -8.24 -16.95
N GLY A 271 -27.68 -7.70 -16.38
CA GLY A 271 -27.46 -6.25 -16.30
C GLY A 271 -27.25 -5.60 -17.66
N TYR A 272 -26.54 -6.25 -18.59
CA TYR A 272 -26.37 -5.73 -19.95
C TYR A 272 -27.71 -5.66 -20.70
N ASN A 273 -28.53 -6.71 -20.62
CA ASN A 273 -29.85 -6.74 -21.26
C ASN A 273 -30.77 -5.66 -20.68
N TYR A 274 -30.79 -5.50 -19.35
CA TYR A 274 -31.55 -4.46 -18.67
C TYR A 274 -31.17 -3.06 -19.17
N LEU A 275 -29.87 -2.74 -19.17
CA LEU A 275 -29.39 -1.42 -19.58
C LEU A 275 -29.63 -1.12 -21.06
N MET A 276 -29.46 -2.12 -21.92
CA MET A 276 -29.72 -1.98 -23.34
C MET A 276 -31.21 -1.71 -23.62
N SER A 277 -32.12 -2.35 -22.88
CA SER A 277 -33.58 -2.15 -23.04
C SER A 277 -34.04 -0.72 -22.71
N LYS A 278 -33.26 0.03 -21.93
CA LYS A 278 -33.55 1.42 -21.53
C LYS A 278 -32.82 2.46 -22.39
N SER A 279 -31.99 2.05 -23.36
CA SER A 279 -31.08 2.94 -24.09
C SER A 279 -31.67 3.54 -25.38
N VAL A 280 -32.42 4.64 -25.26
CA VAL A 280 -32.98 5.34 -26.45
C VAL A 280 -31.99 6.35 -27.06
N ARG A 281 -31.13 7.01 -26.26
CA ARG A 281 -30.09 7.98 -26.74
C ARG A 281 -28.77 7.95 -25.96
N GLY A 282 -28.48 6.84 -25.27
CA GLY A 282 -27.40 6.69 -24.30
C GLY A 282 -27.87 5.83 -23.14
N ILE A 283 -26.97 5.37 -22.27
CA ILE A 283 -27.34 4.68 -21.04
C ILE A 283 -27.12 5.65 -19.90
N ILE A 284 -28.18 5.91 -19.13
CA ILE A 284 -28.12 6.65 -17.87
C ILE A 284 -28.37 5.62 -16.79
N ALA A 285 -27.39 5.41 -15.92
CA ALA A 285 -27.54 4.57 -14.76
C ALA A 285 -28.47 5.21 -13.72
N PRO A 286 -29.02 4.43 -12.77
CA PRO A 286 -29.89 4.94 -11.69
C PRO A 286 -29.25 6.03 -10.85
N ASP A 287 -27.92 6.07 -10.77
CA ASP A 287 -27.12 7.10 -10.08
C ASP A 287 -26.86 8.35 -10.95
N GLY A 288 -27.47 8.43 -12.14
CA GLY A 288 -27.33 9.56 -13.07
C GLY A 288 -26.09 9.52 -13.96
N VAL A 289 -25.22 8.51 -13.82
CA VAL A 289 -24.00 8.39 -14.63
C VAL A 289 -24.36 8.04 -16.07
N SER A 290 -23.94 8.88 -17.01
CA SER A 290 -24.08 8.63 -18.44
C SER A 290 -22.84 7.95 -19.03
N PHE A 291 -23.06 6.96 -19.89
CA PHE A 291 -22.02 6.26 -20.65
C PHE A 291 -22.58 5.68 -21.95
N SER A 292 -21.66 5.44 -22.89
CA SER A 292 -21.95 4.90 -24.22
C SER A 292 -22.18 3.39 -24.21
N LYS A 293 -22.80 2.88 -25.27
CA LYS A 293 -22.93 1.44 -25.50
C LYS A 293 -21.57 0.74 -25.60
N GLU A 294 -20.55 1.45 -26.10
CA GLU A 294 -19.20 0.89 -26.23
C GLU A 294 -18.49 0.78 -24.87
N GLU A 295 -18.65 1.77 -24.00
CA GLU A 295 -18.20 1.67 -22.60
C GLU A 295 -18.87 0.51 -21.88
N LEU A 296 -20.18 0.30 -22.08
CA LEU A 296 -20.88 -0.85 -21.51
C LEU A 296 -20.34 -2.20 -22.02
N ARG A 297 -20.00 -2.31 -23.31
CA ARG A 297 -19.42 -3.56 -23.85
C ARG A 297 -18.07 -3.87 -23.21
N ARG A 298 -17.30 -2.85 -22.86
CA ARG A 298 -15.98 -2.98 -22.25
C ARG A 298 -16.03 -2.91 -20.72
N SER A 299 -17.20 -2.84 -20.10
CA SER A 299 -17.30 -2.81 -18.64
C SER A 299 -17.12 -4.20 -18.03
N ILE A 300 -16.71 -4.25 -16.76
CA ILE A 300 -16.68 -5.47 -15.95
C ILE A 300 -17.87 -5.45 -15.00
N PHE A 301 -18.56 -6.58 -14.89
CA PHE A 301 -19.67 -6.75 -13.95
C PHE A 301 -19.17 -7.51 -12.73
N PHE A 302 -19.58 -7.07 -11.55
CA PHE A 302 -19.16 -7.60 -10.26
C PHE A 302 -20.37 -7.82 -9.34
N VAL A 303 -20.54 -9.04 -8.85
CA VAL A 303 -21.51 -9.45 -7.83
C VAL A 303 -20.74 -10.20 -6.74
N PRO A 304 -20.79 -9.75 -5.48
CA PRO A 304 -20.09 -10.43 -4.40
C PRO A 304 -20.67 -11.83 -4.15
N GLU A 305 -19.81 -12.80 -3.86
CA GLU A 305 -20.19 -14.15 -3.45
C GLU A 305 -20.28 -14.29 -1.92
N SER A 306 -19.60 -13.41 -1.19
CA SER A 306 -19.60 -13.37 0.27
C SER A 306 -20.51 -12.26 0.80
N ARG A 307 -21.29 -12.60 1.83
CA ARG A 307 -22.16 -11.61 2.53
C ARG A 307 -21.35 -10.50 3.18
N GLU A 308 -20.18 -10.85 3.72
CA GLU A 308 -19.30 -9.91 4.39
C GLU A 308 -18.71 -8.86 3.44
N PHE A 309 -18.31 -9.25 2.23
CA PHE A 309 -17.88 -8.28 1.22
C PHE A 309 -19.04 -7.37 0.82
N SER A 310 -20.20 -7.98 0.57
CA SER A 310 -21.41 -7.26 0.17
C SER A 310 -21.79 -6.16 1.17
N SER A 311 -21.88 -6.48 2.47
CA SER A 311 -22.29 -5.52 3.50
C SER A 311 -21.29 -4.38 3.72
N ARG A 312 -20.01 -4.61 3.40
CA ARG A 312 -18.93 -3.66 3.68
C ARG A 312 -18.62 -2.73 2.51
N VAL A 313 -18.63 -3.26 1.29
CA VAL A 313 -18.11 -2.56 0.10
C VAL A 313 -19.23 -2.15 -0.87
N MET A 314 -20.29 -2.95 -0.98
CA MET A 314 -21.30 -2.76 -2.00
C MET A 314 -22.39 -1.77 -1.57
N LYS A 315 -22.92 -1.02 -2.55
CA LYS A 315 -24.09 -0.13 -2.41
C LYS A 315 -25.32 -0.62 -3.19
N GLY A 316 -25.35 -1.91 -3.50
CA GLY A 316 -26.38 -2.59 -4.30
C GLY A 316 -25.95 -4.03 -4.57
N ASP A 317 -26.78 -4.79 -5.29
CA ASP A 317 -26.51 -6.20 -5.59
C ASP A 317 -25.44 -6.40 -6.66
N LEU A 318 -25.24 -5.39 -7.51
CA LEU A 318 -24.36 -5.41 -8.67
C LEU A 318 -23.52 -4.14 -8.75
N ALA A 319 -22.24 -4.29 -9.09
CA ALA A 319 -21.37 -3.19 -9.50
C ALA A 319 -20.94 -3.35 -10.95
N ILE A 320 -20.89 -2.24 -11.69
CA ILE A 320 -20.40 -2.17 -13.07
C ILE A 320 -19.22 -1.22 -13.09
N PHE A 321 -18.07 -1.75 -13.50
CA PHE A 321 -16.83 -1.01 -13.65
C PHE A 321 -16.65 -0.61 -15.10
N LEU A 322 -16.75 0.69 -15.38
CA LEU A 322 -16.52 1.24 -16.70
C LEU A 322 -15.02 1.20 -17.08
N PRO A 323 -14.67 1.30 -18.37
CA PRO A 323 -13.28 1.28 -18.82
C PRO A 323 -12.39 2.37 -18.19
N ASP A 324 -12.98 3.50 -17.81
CA ASP A 324 -12.35 4.64 -17.15
C ASP A 324 -12.35 4.54 -15.61
N LYS A 325 -12.75 3.38 -15.07
CA LYS A 325 -12.78 3.03 -13.64
C LYS A 325 -13.88 3.72 -12.82
N ARG A 326 -14.82 4.42 -13.45
CA ARG A 326 -16.08 4.77 -12.76
C ARG A 326 -16.82 3.49 -12.37
N ILE A 327 -17.36 3.49 -11.15
CA ILE A 327 -18.13 2.37 -10.59
C ILE A 327 -19.58 2.80 -10.51
N ILE A 328 -20.47 1.95 -11.02
CA ILE A 328 -21.91 2.17 -10.98
C ILE A 328 -22.53 1.03 -10.18
N PHE A 329 -23.30 1.38 -9.15
CA PHE A 329 -24.02 0.39 -8.35
C PHE A 329 -25.46 0.25 -8.83
N PHE A 330 -25.94 -0.99 -8.85
CA PHE A 330 -27.29 -1.37 -9.24
C PHE A 330 -27.90 -2.26 -8.18
N THR A 331 -29.15 -1.97 -7.85
CA THR A 331 -30.04 -2.91 -7.13
C THR A 331 -31.03 -3.40 -8.17
N ALA A 332 -31.10 -4.71 -8.40
CA ALA A 332 -32.10 -5.25 -9.30
C ALA A 332 -33.44 -5.22 -8.55
N ILE A 333 -34.42 -4.46 -9.05
CA ILE A 333 -35.79 -4.44 -8.50
C ILE A 333 -36.48 -5.78 -8.76
#